data_AF-A0A967EB83-F1
#
_entry.id   AF-A0A967EB83-F1
#
_cell.length_a   1.000
_cell.length_b   1.000
_cell.length_c   1.000
_cell.angle_alpha   90.00
_cell.angle_beta   90.00
_cell.angle_gamma   90.00
#
_symmetry.space_group_name_H-M   'P 1'
#
loop_
_entity.id
_entity.type
_entity.pdbx_description
1 polymer ?
#
loop_
_entity_poly.entity_id
_entity_poly.type
_entity_poly.pdbx_seq_one_letter_code
_entity_poly.pdbx_strand_id
1 'polypeptide(L)'
;MTGLIVAALMAAAAGYLWFTAARDRREWVSHASQVRLVREWERQQRTAPYDRQAPARPPVTSPYAAPAEAAPPALPPAPGLTRALWGAILLSVALLVLAAEIAAR
;
A
#
# COMPACT_ATOMS: atom_id res chain seq x y z
N MET A 1 -27.60 -10.02 23.45
CA MET A 1 -27.65 -10.44 22.01
C MET A 1 -27.25 -9.30 21.08
N THR A 2 -27.76 -8.08 21.31
CA THR A 2 -27.37 -6.87 20.56
C THR A 2 -25.86 -6.59 20.60
N GLY A 3 -25.20 -6.79 21.75
CA GLY A 3 -23.74 -6.59 21.88
C GLY A 3 -22.90 -7.49 20.98
N LEU A 4 -23.30 -8.75 20.80
CA LEU A 4 -22.61 -9.70 19.90
C LEU A 4 -22.73 -9.30 18.44
N ILE A 5 -23.90 -8.81 18.01
CA ILE A 5 -24.12 -8.33 16.63
C ILE A 5 -23.24 -7.09 16.37
N VAL A 6 -23.20 -6.16 17.31
CA VAL A 6 -22.35 -4.96 17.20
C VAL A 6 -20.87 -5.33 17.12
N ALA A 7 -20.39 -6.23 18.00
CA ALA A 7 -19.02 -6.69 17.97
C ALA A 7 -18.66 -7.38 16.64
N ALA A 8 -19.56 -8.22 16.11
CA ALA A 8 -19.36 -8.88 14.82
C ALA A 8 -19.28 -7.89 13.64
N LEU A 9 -20.16 -6.88 13.62
CA LEU A 9 -20.13 -5.84 12.58
C LEU A 9 -18.86 -4.99 12.64
N MET A 10 -18.43 -4.61 13.85
CA MET A 10 -17.19 -3.84 14.05
C MET A 10 -15.95 -4.65 13.64
N ALA A 11 -15.90 -5.95 13.97
CA ALA A 11 -14.83 -6.83 13.55
C ALA A 11 -14.80 -7.03 12.02
N ALA A 12 -15.95 -7.16 11.37
CA ALA A 12 -16.03 -7.26 9.91
C ALA A 12 -15.56 -5.96 9.21
N ALA A 13 -15.95 -4.80 9.75
CA ALA A 13 -15.50 -3.50 9.25
C ALA A 13 -13.97 -3.33 9.41
N ALA A 14 -13.41 -3.72 10.55
CA ALA A 14 -11.97 -3.73 10.78
C ALA A 14 -11.24 -4.63 9.76
N GLY A 15 -11.75 -5.85 9.54
CA GLY A 15 -11.21 -6.78 8.54
C GLY A 15 -11.22 -6.21 7.13
N TYR A 16 -12.32 -5.54 6.73
CA TYR A 16 -12.42 -4.88 5.43
C TYR A 16 -11.40 -3.74 5.26
N LEU A 17 -11.19 -2.91 6.30
CA LEU A 17 -10.20 -1.84 6.27
C LEU A 17 -8.77 -2.38 6.16
N TRP A 18 -8.46 -3.49 6.84
CA TRP A 18 -7.16 -4.13 6.67
C TRP A 18 -6.96 -4.75 5.29
N PHE A 19 -7.99 -5.39 4.74
CA PHE A 19 -7.91 -5.97 3.40
C PHE A 19 -7.64 -4.91 2.34
N THR A 20 -8.39 -3.80 2.38
CA THR A 20 -8.19 -2.68 1.46
C THR A 20 -6.82 -2.03 1.63
N ALA A 21 -6.37 -1.78 2.87
CA ALA A 21 -5.03 -1.26 3.14
C ALA A 21 -3.91 -2.19 2.61
N ALA A 22 -4.08 -3.51 2.76
CA ALA A 22 -3.11 -4.49 2.26
C ALA A 22 -3.07 -4.52 0.73
N ARG A 23 -4.23 -4.41 0.07
CA ARG A 23 -4.32 -4.32 -1.38
C ARG A 23 -3.61 -3.08 -1.91
N ASP A 24 -3.93 -1.89 -1.37
CA ASP A 24 -3.31 -0.63 -1.80
C ASP A 24 -1.79 -0.67 -1.62
N ARG A 25 -1.33 -1.27 -0.51
CA ARG A 25 0.09 -1.39 -0.22
C ARG A 25 0.81 -2.31 -1.21
N ARG A 26 0.19 -3.41 -1.65
CA ARG A 26 0.75 -4.29 -2.69
C ARG A 26 0.88 -3.57 -4.03
N GLU A 27 -0.17 -2.85 -4.45
CA GLU A 27 -0.15 -2.04 -5.67
C GLU A 27 0.95 -0.97 -5.59
N TRP A 28 1.04 -0.26 -4.46
CA TRP A 28 2.10 0.73 -4.22
C TRP A 28 3.51 0.14 -4.29
N VAL A 29 3.75 -1.02 -3.67
CA VAL A 29 5.05 -1.70 -3.72
C VAL A 29 5.43 -2.10 -5.15
N SER A 30 4.46 -2.54 -5.94
CA SER A 30 4.67 -2.83 -7.37
C SER A 30 5.05 -1.57 -8.14
N HIS A 31 4.34 -0.46 -7.94
CA HIS A 31 4.69 0.82 -8.57
C HIS A 31 6.06 1.32 -8.13
N ALA A 32 6.38 1.23 -6.84
CA ALA A 32 7.66 1.64 -6.27
C ALA A 32 8.84 0.84 -6.85
N SER A 33 8.67 -0.48 -7.02
CA SER A 33 9.71 -1.34 -7.58
C SER A 33 9.97 -1.01 -9.05
N GLN A 34 8.92 -0.76 -9.83
CA GLN A 34 9.03 -0.33 -11.24
C GLN A 34 9.73 1.03 -11.37
N VAL A 35 9.39 2.00 -10.52
CA VAL A 35 10.07 3.30 -10.48
C VAL A 35 11.55 3.11 -10.16
N ARG A 36 11.89 2.29 -9.15
CA ARG A 36 13.28 2.01 -8.80
C ARG A 36 14.06 1.42 -9.97
N LEU A 37 13.46 0.46 -10.69
CA LEU A 37 14.07 -0.24 -11.82
C LEU A 37 14.35 0.74 -12.99
N VAL A 38 13.42 1.64 -13.30
CA VAL A 38 13.65 2.71 -14.30
C VAL A 38 14.74 3.68 -13.85
N ARG A 39 14.74 4.11 -12.58
CA ARG A 39 15.79 5.02 -12.06
C ARG A 39 17.17 4.39 -12.05
N GLU A 40 17.26 3.08 -11.84
CA GLU A 40 18.51 2.35 -11.92
C GLU A 40 18.99 2.23 -13.37
N TRP A 41 18.09 1.92 -14.30
CA TRP A 41 18.38 1.95 -15.73
C TRP A 41 18.85 3.34 -16.21
N GLU A 42 18.16 4.42 -15.83
CA GLU A 42 18.55 5.81 -16.16
C GLU A 42 19.95 6.15 -15.63
N ARG A 43 20.29 5.68 -14.42
CA ARG A 43 21.63 5.86 -13.84
C ARG A 43 22.69 5.11 -14.62
N GLN A 44 22.44 3.85 -14.96
CA GLN A 44 23.35 3.03 -15.76
C GLN A 44 23.60 3.65 -17.13
N GLN A 45 22.57 4.19 -17.77
CA GLN A 45 22.68 4.84 -19.08
C GLN A 45 23.58 6.08 -19.04
N ARG A 46 23.47 6.91 -17.98
CA ARG A 46 24.33 8.11 -17.80
C ARG A 46 25.79 7.77 -17.51
N THR A 47 26.05 6.62 -16.88
CA THR A 47 27.41 6.18 -16.52
C THR A 47 28.05 5.24 -17.55
N ALA A 48 27.30 4.82 -18.57
CA ALA A 48 27.80 3.86 -19.55
C ALA A 48 28.85 4.52 -20.47
N PRO A 49 29.99 3.85 -20.73
CA PRO A 49 30.96 4.32 -21.72
C PRO A 49 30.34 4.32 -23.13
N TYR A 50 30.70 5.32 -23.94
CA TYR A 50 30.12 5.59 -25.27
C TYR A 50 30.14 4.39 -26.23
N ASP A 51 31.06 3.44 -26.07
CA ASP A 51 31.20 2.26 -26.93
C ASP A 51 30.24 1.10 -26.63
N ARG A 52 29.49 1.14 -25.51
CA ARG A 52 28.52 0.08 -25.20
C ARG A 52 27.13 0.47 -25.67
N GLN A 53 26.48 -0.43 -26.40
CA GLN A 53 25.05 -0.35 -26.67
C GLN A 53 24.31 -0.14 -25.34
N ALA A 54 23.55 0.95 -25.25
CA ALA A 54 22.78 1.25 -24.06
C ALA A 54 21.78 0.11 -23.79
N PRO A 55 21.65 -0.37 -22.54
CA PRO A 55 20.66 -1.39 -22.21
C PRO A 55 19.26 -0.90 -22.59
N ALA A 56 18.42 -1.78 -23.14
CA ALA A 56 17.05 -1.44 -23.49
C ALA A 56 16.24 -1.06 -22.24
N ARG A 57 15.32 -0.10 -22.39
CA ARG A 57 14.48 0.34 -21.27
C ARG A 57 13.59 -0.83 -20.81
N PRO A 58 13.49 -1.08 -19.49
CA PRO A 58 12.59 -2.09 -18.96
C PRO A 58 11.12 -1.75 -19.25
N PRO A 59 10.29 -2.73 -19.66
CA PRO A 59 8.86 -2.51 -19.85
C PRO A 59 8.17 -2.35 -18.48
N VAL A 60 7.65 -1.16 -18.20
CA VAL A 60 6.94 -0.83 -16.96
C VAL A 60 5.55 -0.28 -17.27
N THR A 61 4.58 -0.59 -16.41
CA THR A 61 3.18 -0.15 -16.54
C THR A 61 2.84 1.00 -15.61
N SER A 62 3.71 1.31 -14.65
CA SER A 62 3.51 2.35 -13.65
C SER A 62 3.54 3.76 -14.27
N PRO A 63 2.51 4.60 -14.05
CA PRO A 63 2.49 5.98 -14.56
C PRO A 63 3.57 6.86 -13.89
N TYR A 64 4.04 6.48 -12.70
CA TYR A 64 5.10 7.16 -11.97
C TYR A 64 6.50 6.85 -12.50
N ALA A 65 6.64 5.85 -13.38
CA ALA A 65 7.92 5.41 -13.95
C ALA A 65 8.21 6.05 -15.32
N ALA A 66 7.64 7.24 -15.58
CA ALA A 66 7.88 8.02 -16.78
C ALA A 66 9.35 8.49 -16.89
N PRO A 67 9.88 8.66 -18.12
CA PRO A 67 11.27 9.05 -18.33
C PRO A 67 11.54 10.43 -17.73
N ALA A 68 12.76 10.67 -17.23
CA ALA A 68 13.15 11.94 -16.60
C ALA A 68 12.84 13.19 -17.45
N GLU A 69 12.91 13.08 -18.77
CA GLU A 69 12.58 14.14 -19.75
C GLU A 69 11.11 14.59 -19.66
N ALA A 70 10.21 13.71 -19.22
CA ALA A 70 8.78 13.99 -19.09
C ALA A 70 8.39 14.55 -17.70
N ALA A 71 9.35 14.93 -16.86
CA ALA A 71 9.12 15.43 -15.49
C ALA A 71 8.16 14.51 -14.70
N PRO A 72 8.57 13.27 -14.40
CA PRO A 72 7.69 12.25 -13.85
C PRO A 72 7.07 12.67 -12.51
N PRO A 73 5.77 12.39 -12.28
CA PRO A 73 5.13 12.70 -11.01
C PRO A 73 5.79 11.93 -9.87
N ALA A 74 5.95 12.59 -8.72
CA ALA A 74 6.47 11.94 -7.53
C ALA A 74 5.57 10.77 -7.11
N LEU A 75 6.18 9.65 -6.72
CA LEU A 75 5.43 8.53 -6.17
C LEU A 75 4.75 9.00 -4.88
N PRO A 76 3.42 8.83 -4.74
CA PRO A 76 2.72 9.26 -3.52
C PRO A 76 3.25 8.50 -2.30
N PRO A 77 3.06 9.05 -1.08
CA PRO A 77 3.43 8.35 0.15
C PRO A 77 2.70 7.01 0.26
N ALA A 78 3.30 6.06 0.97
CA ALA A 78 2.76 4.71 1.10
C ALA A 78 1.31 4.74 1.65
N PRO A 79 0.33 4.16 0.93
CA PRO A 79 -1.06 4.17 1.34
C PRO A 79 -1.31 3.17 2.47
N GLY A 80 -2.46 3.32 3.13
CA GLY A 80 -2.99 2.31 4.05
C GLY A 80 -2.68 2.52 5.52
N LEU A 81 -1.81 3.47 5.92
CA LEU A 81 -1.49 3.72 7.33
C LEU A 81 -2.73 4.19 8.11
N THR A 82 -3.46 5.16 7.58
CA THR A 82 -4.70 5.66 8.19
C THR A 82 -5.79 4.59 8.25
N ARG A 83 -5.94 3.79 7.18
CA ARG A 83 -6.93 2.70 7.13
C ARG A 83 -6.60 1.59 8.14
N ALA A 84 -5.32 1.23 8.27
CA ALA A 84 -4.87 0.26 9.25
C ALA A 84 -5.06 0.75 10.69
N LEU A 85 -4.83 2.05 10.96
CA LEU A 85 -5.10 2.67 12.25
C LEU A 85 -6.59 2.57 12.62
N TRP A 86 -7.48 2.96 11.70
CA TRP A 86 -8.92 2.85 11.93
C TRP A 86 -9.38 1.40 12.09
N GLY A 87 -8.81 0.47 11.32
CA GLY A 87 -9.06 -0.97 11.51
C GLY A 87 -8.66 -1.45 12.90
N ALA A 88 -7.51 -1.03 13.41
CA ALA A 88 -7.06 -1.35 14.77
C ALA A 88 -8.00 -0.78 15.84
N ILE A 89 -8.42 0.49 15.70
CA ILE A 89 -9.36 1.14 16.62
C ILE A 89 -10.70 0.38 16.65
N LEU A 90 -11.28 0.06 15.49
CA LEU A 90 -12.53 -0.69 15.39
C LEU A 90 -12.42 -2.08 16.03
N LEU A 91 -11.29 -2.76 15.84
CA LEU A 91 -11.07 -4.05 16.49
C LEU A 91 -10.99 -3.91 18.01
N SER A 92 -10.27 -2.91 18.53
CA SER A 92 -10.21 -2.64 19.98
C SER A 92 -11.60 -2.39 20.56
N VAL A 93 -12.44 -1.60 19.87
CA VAL A 93 -13.83 -1.35 20.29
C VAL A 93 -14.65 -2.64 20.26
N ALA A 94 -14.53 -3.46 19.21
CA ALA A 94 -15.23 -4.74 19.12
C ALA A 94 -14.89 -5.68 20.28
N LEU A 95 -13.60 -5.75 20.65
CA LEU A 95 -13.13 -6.56 21.78
C LEU A 95 -13.65 -6.05 23.13
N LEU A 96 -13.70 -4.72 23.33
CA LEU A 96 -14.26 -4.13 24.55
C LEU A 96 -15.76 -4.44 24.69
N VAL A 97 -16.53 -4.31 23.62
CA VAL A 97 -17.97 -4.65 23.62
C VAL A 97 -18.17 -6.13 23.91
N LEU A 98 -17.36 -6.99 23.30
CA LEU A 98 -17.42 -8.44 23.54
C LEU A 98 -17.08 -8.77 25.01
N ALA A 99 -16.02 -8.18 25.56
CA ALA A 99 -15.62 -8.37 26.95
C ALA A 99 -16.69 -7.88 27.93
N ALA A 100 -17.31 -6.72 27.66
CA ALA A 100 -18.40 -6.19 28.47
C ALA A 100 -19.63 -7.11 28.46
N GLU A 101 -20.00 -7.65 27.30
CA GLU A 101 -21.14 -8.58 27.20
C GLU A 101 -20.86 -9.93 27.85
N ILE A 102 -19.59 -10.38 27.89
CA ILE A 102 -19.19 -11.56 28.65
C ILE A 102 -19.23 -11.29 30.15
N ALA A 103 -18.75 -10.13 30.60
CA ALA A 103 -18.74 -9.75 32.03
C ALA A 103 -20.14 -9.46 32.59
N ALA A 104 -21.08 -9.05 31.74
CA ALA A 104 -22.48 -8.80 32.12
C ALA A 104 -23.33 -10.08 32.18
N ARG A 105 -22.79 -11.24 31.80
CA ARG A 105 -23.44 -12.55 31.87
C ARG A 105 -22.93 -13.34 33.07
#